data_AF-A0AAX3PMJ9-F1
#
_entry.id   AF-A0AAX3PMJ9-F1
#
_cell.length_a   1.000
_cell.length_b   1.000
_cell.length_c   1.000
_cell.angle_alpha   90.00
_cell.angle_beta   90.00
_cell.angle_gamma   90.00
#
_symmetry.space_group_name_H-M   'P 1'
#
loop_
_entity.id
_entity.type
_entity.pdbx_description
1 polymer ?
#
loop_
_entity_poly.entity_id
_entity_poly.type
_entity_poly.pdbx_seq_one_letter_code
_entity_poly.pdbx_strand_id
1 'polypeptide(L)'
;MSMNNKQRWMGGVVLLSGGVLLAALLLKGKEEIHQSQAETQPTSQAQQNKATPAGEPVQLQPLTVDVATEKRLLEEQKRAREKAVAEQEAKAADFLRTQQQAEADAARKAAEEYAAANARRGAAAAAAQEGADIPPELVQDEKAKAQQKAAEQKKLEQQNAQLKQKADAEKKLAEQKRQATAEADKKAAEEKKRKLEEQQKADEKRKLDAEKKAAAEKKQAEDKKAEADKKHKAQEEAKKKAEAEKARDLLENGDKQWMVQVALAANEANADAVAAKLRAKGYKVTKSPTSKGIRIMVGPSKDRETADSARKKINSDASLGMKSAWVIEWVPLDRR
;
A
#
# COMPACT_ATOMS: atom_id res chain seq x y z
N MET A 1 -32.19 10.15 35.31
CA MET A 1 -30.80 10.65 35.29
C MET A 1 -30.21 10.35 33.93
N SER A 2 -29.94 11.38 33.12
CA SER A 2 -29.43 11.24 31.75
C SER A 2 -27.92 10.98 31.81
N MET A 3 -27.49 9.78 31.41
CA MET A 3 -26.07 9.44 31.30
C MET A 3 -25.54 9.88 29.93
N ASN A 4 -24.46 10.66 30.00
CA ASN A 4 -23.86 11.40 28.90
C ASN A 4 -23.26 10.44 27.85
N ASN A 5 -23.68 10.55 26.57
CA ASN A 5 -23.21 9.68 25.48
C ASN A 5 -21.68 9.69 25.28
N LYS A 6 -20.97 10.69 25.80
CA LYS A 6 -19.50 10.76 25.81
C LYS A 6 -18.85 9.69 26.70
N GLN A 7 -19.47 9.28 27.81
CA GLN A 7 -18.93 8.21 28.66
C GLN A 7 -19.11 6.82 28.02
N ARG A 8 -20.17 6.62 27.22
CA ARG A 8 -20.39 5.35 26.49
C ARG A 8 -19.41 5.17 25.32
N TRP A 9 -19.05 6.26 24.65
CA TRP A 9 -18.04 6.23 23.58
C TRP A 9 -16.61 6.04 24.11
N MET A 10 -16.26 6.69 25.21
CA MET A 10 -14.94 6.48 25.85
C MET A 10 -14.82 5.08 26.46
N GLY A 11 -15.90 4.51 27.01
CA GLY A 11 -15.90 3.12 27.49
C GLY A 11 -15.74 2.07 26.39
N GLY A 12 -16.30 2.31 25.19
CA GLY A 12 -16.19 1.40 24.05
C GLY A 12 -14.78 1.32 23.46
N VAL A 13 -14.06 2.45 23.42
CA VAL A 13 -12.68 2.50 22.89
C VAL A 13 -11.68 1.86 23.86
N VAL A 14 -11.88 2.00 25.17
CA VAL A 14 -11.03 1.35 26.19
C VAL A 14 -11.24 -0.16 26.24
N LEU A 15 -12.47 -0.66 26.02
CA LEU A 15 -12.73 -2.10 25.93
C LEU A 15 -12.15 -2.75 24.67
N LEU A 16 -12.16 -2.04 23.53
CA LEU A 16 -11.58 -2.55 22.28
C LEU A 16 -10.04 -2.50 22.29
N SER A 17 -9.44 -1.48 22.91
CA SER A 17 -7.97 -1.39 23.05
C SER A 17 -7.42 -2.32 24.15
N GLY A 18 -8.15 -2.52 25.25
CA GLY A 18 -7.79 -3.48 26.30
C GLY A 18 -7.95 -4.95 25.88
N GLY A 19 -8.90 -5.26 24.99
CA GLY A 19 -9.13 -6.63 24.50
C GLY A 19 -7.99 -7.18 23.64
N VAL A 20 -7.34 -6.34 22.83
CA VAL A 20 -6.21 -6.78 21.97
C VAL A 20 -4.97 -7.08 22.81
N LEU A 21 -4.70 -6.29 23.86
CA LEU A 21 -3.54 -6.53 24.73
C LEU A 21 -3.72 -7.79 25.59
N LEU A 22 -4.94 -8.04 26.08
CA LEU A 22 -5.26 -9.23 26.85
C LEU A 22 -5.29 -10.49 25.97
N ALA A 23 -5.74 -10.39 24.71
CA ALA A 23 -5.64 -11.48 23.73
C ALA A 23 -4.18 -11.78 23.34
N ALA A 24 -3.34 -10.76 23.19
CA ALA A 24 -1.90 -10.94 22.92
C ALA A 24 -1.17 -11.58 24.10
N LEU A 25 -1.50 -11.24 25.35
CA LEU A 25 -0.95 -11.89 26.55
C LEU A 25 -1.48 -13.32 26.74
N LEU A 26 -2.74 -13.59 26.39
CA LEU A 26 -3.28 -14.95 26.42
C LEU A 26 -2.69 -15.85 25.33
N LEU A 27 -2.31 -15.28 24.18
CA LEU A 27 -1.65 -16.01 23.10
C LEU A 27 -0.15 -16.19 23.37
N LYS A 28 0.52 -15.20 23.97
CA LYS A 28 1.90 -15.28 24.45
C LYS A 28 2.07 -16.27 25.63
N GLY A 29 1.08 -16.38 26.51
CA GLY A 29 1.10 -17.31 27.64
C GLY A 29 0.75 -18.77 27.32
N LYS A 30 0.28 -19.06 26.09
CA LYS A 30 -0.11 -20.43 25.68
C LYS A 30 0.98 -21.16 24.89
N GLU A 31 2.03 -20.45 24.46
CA GLU A 31 3.19 -21.04 23.78
C GLU A 31 4.32 -21.44 24.76
N GLU A 32 4.23 -21.13 26.06
CA GLU A 32 5.28 -21.44 27.04
C GLU A 32 5.08 -22.75 27.84
N ILE A 33 4.05 -23.56 27.57
CA ILE A 33 3.82 -24.85 28.29
C ILE A 33 4.14 -26.10 27.44
N HIS A 34 4.77 -25.96 26.27
CA HIS A 34 5.22 -27.10 25.47
C HIS A 34 6.73 -27.02 25.19
N GLN A 35 7.52 -26.78 26.23
CA GLN A 35 8.95 -27.07 26.22
C GLN A 35 9.28 -27.97 27.41
N SER A 36 9.07 -29.27 27.24
CA SER A 36 9.87 -30.33 27.85
C SER A 36 9.45 -31.70 27.30
N GLN A 37 10.47 -32.49 26.95
CA GLN A 37 10.46 -33.95 26.80
C GLN A 37 10.21 -34.53 25.40
N ALA A 38 11.30 -34.58 24.62
CA ALA A 38 11.72 -35.72 23.80
C ALA A 38 13.25 -35.60 23.63
N GLU A 39 14.01 -35.98 24.64
CA GLU A 39 14.79 -37.23 24.67
C GLU A 39 16.00 -37.18 23.72
N THR A 40 17.08 -36.63 24.25
CA THR A 40 18.44 -36.95 23.82
C THR A 40 18.90 -38.11 24.72
N GLN A 41 19.26 -39.24 24.13
CA GLN A 41 20.12 -40.22 24.79
C GLN A 41 21.42 -40.39 24.00
N PRO A 42 22.55 -40.54 24.72
CA PRO A 42 23.89 -40.65 24.15
C PRO A 42 24.21 -42.11 23.82
N THR A 43 25.03 -42.36 22.81
CA THR A 43 25.79 -43.61 22.75
C THR A 43 27.18 -43.30 22.24
N SER A 44 28.14 -43.52 23.13
CA SER A 44 29.57 -43.58 22.87
C SER A 44 29.91 -44.92 22.22
N GLN A 45 30.74 -44.92 21.17
CA GLN A 45 31.73 -45.94 20.81
C GLN A 45 32.49 -45.37 19.60
N ALA A 46 33.64 -44.74 19.81
CA ALA A 46 34.97 -45.36 19.86
C ALA A 46 35.40 -45.98 18.52
N GLN A 47 36.16 -45.21 17.72
CA GLN A 47 37.32 -45.78 17.04
C GLN A 47 38.42 -44.73 16.88
N GLN A 48 39.49 -44.97 17.62
CA GLN A 48 40.80 -44.35 17.50
C GLN A 48 41.40 -44.63 16.12
N ASN A 49 41.99 -43.62 15.50
CA ASN A 49 43.36 -43.60 14.95
C ASN A 49 43.48 -42.66 13.74
N LYS A 50 44.09 -41.49 13.94
CA LYS A 50 45.44 -41.23 13.43
C LYS A 50 45.94 -39.87 13.94
N ALA A 51 47.21 -39.86 14.31
CA ALA A 51 47.93 -38.75 14.89
C ALA A 51 47.94 -37.50 14.00
N THR A 52 47.78 -36.34 14.64
CA THR A 52 48.13 -35.01 14.12
C THR A 52 49.46 -34.61 14.75
N PRO A 53 50.49 -34.19 14.00
CA PRO A 53 51.46 -33.25 14.53
C PRO A 53 50.94 -31.83 14.32
N ALA A 54 51.23 -31.01 15.32
CA ALA A 54 50.75 -29.66 15.53
C ALA A 54 50.97 -28.69 14.35
N GLY A 55 50.02 -27.75 14.22
CA GLY A 55 50.32 -26.38 13.82
C GLY A 55 49.86 -25.94 12.44
N GLU A 56 48.56 -25.70 12.24
CA GLU A 56 48.06 -24.77 11.21
C GLU A 56 46.84 -24.00 11.75
N PRO A 57 46.73 -22.68 11.50
CA PRO A 57 45.63 -21.88 11.98
C PRO A 57 44.34 -22.29 11.26
N VAL A 58 43.26 -22.48 12.03
CA VAL A 58 41.90 -22.67 11.52
C VAL A 58 41.55 -21.44 10.66
N GLN A 59 41.62 -21.62 9.35
CA GLN A 59 41.14 -20.68 8.36
C GLN A 59 39.62 -20.60 8.50
N LEU A 60 39.14 -19.57 9.20
CA LEU A 60 37.75 -19.15 9.16
C LEU A 60 37.43 -18.77 7.71
N GLN A 61 36.90 -19.71 6.94
CA GLN A 61 36.34 -19.40 5.64
C GLN A 61 35.15 -18.46 5.87
N PRO A 62 35.16 -17.23 5.33
CA PRO A 62 33.98 -16.39 5.38
C PRO A 62 32.90 -17.12 4.57
N LEU A 63 31.73 -17.37 5.17
CA LEU A 63 30.52 -17.74 4.43
C LEU A 63 30.15 -16.54 3.53
N THR A 64 30.84 -16.37 2.41
CA THR A 64 30.36 -15.56 1.31
C THR A 64 29.32 -16.41 0.61
N VAL A 65 28.11 -16.42 1.17
CA VAL A 65 26.95 -16.94 0.47
C VAL A 65 26.87 -16.15 -0.84
N ASP A 66 26.96 -16.87 -1.95
CA ASP A 66 26.99 -16.28 -3.28
C ASP A 66 25.75 -15.39 -3.46
N VAL A 67 25.98 -14.14 -3.87
CA VAL A 67 24.93 -13.11 -4.05
C VAL A 67 23.84 -13.61 -5.00
N ALA A 68 24.16 -14.52 -5.91
CA ALA A 68 23.19 -15.17 -6.79
C ALA A 68 22.21 -16.08 -6.02
N THR A 69 22.68 -16.78 -4.98
CA THR A 69 21.86 -17.68 -4.18
C THR A 69 20.92 -16.91 -3.24
N GLU A 70 21.39 -15.81 -2.66
CA GLU A 70 20.54 -14.93 -1.84
C GLU A 70 19.43 -14.26 -2.65
N LYS A 71 19.74 -13.83 -3.88
CA LYS A 71 18.73 -13.27 -4.78
C LYS A 71 17.62 -14.28 -5.10
N ARG A 72 17.98 -15.53 -5.38
CA ARG A 72 17.00 -16.60 -5.61
C ARG A 72 16.13 -16.86 -4.38
N LEU A 73 16.74 -16.90 -3.19
CA LEU A 73 15.98 -17.11 -1.95
C LEU A 73 15.00 -15.97 -1.66
N LEU A 74 15.40 -14.71 -1.93
CA LEU A 74 14.53 -13.55 -1.77
C LEU A 74 13.40 -13.52 -2.80
N GLU A 75 13.67 -13.88 -4.05
CA GLU A 75 12.64 -14.00 -5.08
C GLU A 75 11.63 -15.11 -4.75
N GLU A 76 12.11 -16.25 -4.25
CA GLU A 76 11.26 -17.35 -3.80
C GLU A 76 10.40 -16.95 -2.60
N GLN A 77 10.98 -16.22 -1.64
CA GLN A 77 10.23 -15.68 -0.51
C GLN A 77 9.17 -14.65 -0.94
N LYS A 78 9.50 -13.77 -1.89
CA LYS A 78 8.53 -12.82 -2.47
C LYS A 78 7.40 -13.55 -3.17
N ARG A 79 7.73 -14.54 -4.02
CA ARG A 79 6.75 -15.36 -4.74
C ARG A 79 5.84 -16.13 -3.78
N ALA A 80 6.38 -16.65 -2.67
CA ALA A 80 5.59 -17.32 -1.65
C ALA A 80 4.60 -16.36 -0.97
N ARG A 81 5.03 -15.13 -0.65
CA ARG A 81 4.16 -14.09 -0.07
C ARG A 81 3.09 -13.63 -1.05
N GLU A 82 3.45 -13.38 -2.30
CA GLU A 82 2.50 -13.02 -3.35
C GLU A 82 1.48 -14.12 -3.59
N LYS A 83 1.90 -15.38 -3.60
CA LYS A 83 0.98 -16.52 -3.72
C LYS A 83 0.02 -16.61 -2.54
N ALA A 84 0.50 -16.41 -1.31
CA ALA A 84 -0.35 -16.43 -0.13
C ALA A 84 -1.38 -15.27 -0.12
N VAL A 85 -0.97 -14.08 -0.56
CA VAL A 85 -1.88 -12.93 -0.71
C VAL A 85 -2.89 -13.19 -1.82
N ALA A 86 -2.46 -13.66 -2.98
CA ALA A 86 -3.35 -13.99 -4.08
C ALA A 86 -4.39 -15.07 -3.70
N GLU A 87 -4.00 -16.06 -2.88
CA GLU A 87 -4.94 -17.07 -2.38
C GLU A 87 -5.96 -16.49 -1.39
N GLN A 88 -5.53 -15.57 -0.51
CA GLN A 88 -6.46 -14.87 0.39
C GLN A 88 -7.41 -13.95 -0.39
N GLU A 89 -6.92 -13.24 -1.40
CA GLU A 89 -7.72 -12.39 -2.27
C GLU A 89 -8.72 -13.21 -3.09
N ALA A 90 -8.32 -14.36 -3.63
CA ALA A 90 -9.22 -15.28 -4.32
C ALA A 90 -10.33 -15.80 -3.39
N LYS A 91 -9.97 -16.23 -2.17
CA LYS A 91 -10.95 -16.65 -1.16
C LYS A 91 -11.91 -15.53 -0.77
N ALA A 92 -11.42 -14.30 -0.64
CA ALA A 92 -12.25 -13.14 -0.35
C ALA A 92 -13.19 -12.83 -1.53
N ALA A 93 -12.71 -12.91 -2.77
CA ALA A 93 -13.52 -12.72 -3.96
C ALA A 93 -14.61 -13.79 -4.10
N ASP A 94 -14.30 -15.05 -3.82
CA ASP A 94 -15.27 -16.15 -3.84
C ASP A 94 -16.34 -15.97 -2.75
N PHE A 95 -15.96 -15.51 -1.57
CA PHE A 95 -16.90 -15.21 -0.50
C PHE A 95 -17.85 -14.07 -0.88
N LEU A 96 -17.32 -12.99 -1.45
CA LEU A 96 -18.13 -11.87 -1.93
C LEU A 96 -19.06 -12.28 -3.07
N ARG A 97 -18.56 -13.09 -4.02
CA ARG A 97 -19.37 -13.61 -5.11
C ARG A 97 -20.50 -14.50 -4.59
N THR A 98 -20.21 -15.38 -3.63
CA THR A 98 -21.22 -16.24 -2.98
C THR A 98 -22.27 -15.39 -2.26
N GLN A 99 -21.85 -14.33 -1.57
CA GLN A 99 -22.78 -13.41 -0.91
C GLN A 99 -23.67 -12.67 -1.92
N GLN A 100 -23.09 -12.14 -3.00
CA GLN A 100 -23.85 -11.48 -4.07
C GLN A 100 -24.83 -12.43 -4.77
N GLN A 101 -24.42 -13.68 -4.98
CA GLN A 101 -25.29 -14.70 -5.55
C GLN A 101 -26.45 -15.02 -4.60
N ALA A 102 -26.17 -15.21 -3.31
CA ALA A 102 -27.21 -15.44 -2.32
C ALA A 102 -28.19 -14.25 -2.21
N GLU A 103 -27.70 -13.01 -2.29
CA GLU A 103 -28.53 -11.82 -2.31
C GLU A 103 -29.37 -11.73 -3.59
N ALA A 104 -28.78 -12.02 -4.76
CA ALA A 104 -29.50 -12.04 -6.02
C ALA A 104 -30.60 -13.12 -6.05
N ASP A 105 -30.32 -14.31 -5.51
CA ASP A 105 -31.28 -15.40 -5.42
C ASP A 105 -32.40 -15.07 -4.42
N ALA A 106 -32.08 -14.44 -3.29
CA ALA A 106 -33.08 -13.95 -2.33
C ALA A 106 -33.97 -12.86 -2.95
N ALA A 107 -33.39 -11.92 -3.72
CA ALA A 107 -34.13 -10.89 -4.42
C ALA A 107 -35.06 -11.46 -5.50
N ARG A 108 -34.60 -12.48 -6.25
CA ARG A 108 -35.44 -13.20 -7.21
C ARG A 108 -36.61 -13.90 -6.54
N LYS A 109 -36.35 -14.65 -5.45
CA LYS A 109 -37.39 -15.34 -4.70
C LYS A 109 -38.41 -14.35 -4.10
N ALA A 110 -37.96 -13.20 -3.59
CA ALA A 110 -38.84 -12.16 -3.09
C ALA A 110 -39.70 -11.53 -4.20
N ALA A 111 -39.14 -11.31 -5.39
CA ALA A 111 -39.88 -10.80 -6.54
C ALA A 111 -40.95 -11.79 -7.03
N GLU A 112 -40.62 -13.09 -7.05
CA GLU A 112 -41.58 -14.16 -7.40
C GLU A 112 -42.73 -14.25 -6.39
N GLU A 113 -42.44 -14.21 -5.08
CA GLU A 113 -43.48 -14.19 -4.05
C GLU A 113 -44.38 -12.95 -4.14
N TYR A 114 -43.79 -11.79 -4.41
CA TYR A 114 -44.55 -10.55 -4.60
C TYR A 114 -45.47 -10.63 -5.84
N ALA A 115 -44.96 -11.17 -6.95
CA ALA A 115 -45.74 -11.39 -8.16
C ALA A 115 -46.89 -12.39 -7.91
N ALA A 116 -46.63 -13.50 -7.21
CA ALA A 116 -47.64 -14.49 -6.86
C ALA A 116 -48.72 -13.92 -5.92
N ALA A 117 -48.33 -13.09 -4.94
CA ALA A 117 -49.28 -12.41 -4.05
C ALA A 117 -50.18 -11.44 -4.83
N ASN A 118 -49.62 -10.69 -5.78
CA ASN A 118 -50.39 -9.78 -6.61
C ASN A 118 -51.35 -10.53 -7.54
N ALA A 119 -50.93 -11.66 -8.11
CA ALA A 119 -51.80 -12.52 -8.92
C ALA A 119 -52.97 -13.11 -8.10
N ARG A 120 -52.72 -13.57 -6.86
CA ARG A 120 -53.77 -14.04 -5.95
C ARG A 120 -54.78 -12.96 -5.60
N ARG A 121 -54.30 -11.73 -5.33
CA ARG A 121 -55.17 -10.58 -5.06
C ARG A 121 -56.02 -10.21 -6.28
N GLY A 122 -55.44 -10.27 -7.49
CA GLY A 122 -56.18 -10.05 -8.73
C GLY A 122 -57.28 -11.08 -8.96
N ALA A 123 -56.98 -12.38 -8.75
CA ALA A 123 -57.96 -13.46 -8.89
C ALA A 123 -59.12 -13.35 -7.88
N ALA A 124 -58.83 -13.00 -6.62
CA ALA A 124 -59.86 -12.79 -5.60
C ALA A 124 -60.78 -11.59 -5.93
N ALA A 125 -60.22 -10.52 -6.50
CA ALA A 125 -61.01 -9.36 -6.94
C ALA A 125 -61.93 -9.69 -8.12
N ALA A 126 -61.48 -10.53 -9.06
CA ALA A 126 -62.28 -10.98 -10.19
C ALA A 126 -63.45 -11.88 -9.74
N ALA A 127 -63.20 -12.82 -8.83
CA ALA A 127 -64.24 -13.72 -8.31
C ALA A 127 -65.34 -12.98 -7.52
N ALA A 128 -65.03 -11.86 -6.89
CA ALA A 128 -66.01 -11.06 -6.14
C ALA A 128 -66.98 -10.27 -7.04
N GLN A 129 -66.69 -10.10 -8.34
CA GLN A 129 -67.57 -9.38 -9.27
C GLN A 129 -68.62 -10.28 -9.95
N GLU A 130 -68.47 -11.61 -9.93
CA GLU A 130 -69.38 -12.54 -10.62
C GLU A 130 -70.57 -13.05 -9.77
N GLY A 131 -70.71 -12.62 -8.50
CA GLY A 131 -71.65 -13.23 -7.53
C GLY A 131 -72.97 -12.49 -7.23
N ALA A 132 -73.46 -11.57 -8.07
CA ALA A 132 -74.66 -10.77 -7.75
C ALA A 132 -75.84 -11.01 -8.72
N ASP A 133 -76.63 -12.06 -8.47
CA ASP A 133 -77.92 -12.38 -9.13
C ASP A 133 -79.12 -12.08 -8.20
N ILE A 134 -80.12 -11.32 -8.66
CA ILE A 134 -81.34 -10.95 -7.91
C ILE A 134 -82.59 -11.38 -8.71
N PRO A 135 -83.44 -12.31 -8.22
CA PRO A 135 -84.68 -12.69 -8.88
C PRO A 135 -85.94 -11.96 -8.31
N PRO A 136 -86.99 -11.69 -9.12
CA PRO A 136 -88.21 -10.95 -8.73
C PRO A 136 -89.49 -11.80 -8.69
N GLU A 137 -90.50 -11.45 -7.87
CA GLU A 137 -91.92 -11.87 -8.06
C GLU A 137 -92.91 -10.97 -7.28
N LEU A 138 -93.93 -10.36 -7.92
CA LEU A 138 -95.33 -10.82 -8.21
C LEU A 138 -96.27 -10.85 -6.96
N VAL A 139 -97.10 -9.84 -6.67
CA VAL A 139 -98.49 -9.48 -7.12
C VAL A 139 -99.62 -10.46 -6.73
N GLN A 140 -100.55 -10.07 -5.82
CA GLN A 140 -102.04 -10.07 -6.00
C GLN A 140 -102.85 -9.51 -4.80
N ASP A 141 -104.18 -9.38 -4.98
CA ASP A 141 -105.30 -8.90 -4.11
C ASP A 141 -105.77 -7.43 -4.14
N GLU A 142 -107.00 -7.21 -4.65
CA GLU A 142 -107.43 -6.00 -5.39
C GLU A 142 -108.35 -4.99 -4.68
N LYS A 143 -108.77 -5.18 -3.43
CA LYS A 143 -109.68 -4.20 -2.77
C LYS A 143 -109.22 -3.64 -1.41
N ALA A 144 -108.28 -4.28 -0.73
CA ALA A 144 -107.40 -3.60 0.24
C ALA A 144 -106.29 -2.78 -0.47
N LYS A 145 -106.05 -3.10 -1.75
CA LYS A 145 -105.04 -2.49 -2.62
C LYS A 145 -105.21 -1.00 -2.86
N ALA A 146 -106.39 -0.38 -2.79
CA ALA A 146 -106.49 1.05 -3.11
C ALA A 146 -105.96 1.96 -1.99
N GLN A 147 -106.28 1.64 -0.72
CA GLN A 147 -105.77 2.38 0.45
C GLN A 147 -104.39 1.91 0.87
N GLN A 148 -104.09 0.60 0.78
CA GLN A 148 -102.73 0.11 0.97
C GLN A 148 -101.81 0.53 -0.18
N LYS A 149 -102.20 0.52 -1.47
CA LYS A 149 -101.35 1.11 -2.54
C LYS A 149 -101.17 2.61 -2.39
N ALA A 150 -102.13 3.37 -1.86
CA ALA A 150 -101.91 4.80 -1.65
C ALA A 150 -100.90 5.05 -0.50
N ALA A 151 -101.02 4.31 0.61
CA ALA A 151 -100.09 4.40 1.73
C ALA A 151 -98.72 3.78 1.41
N GLU A 152 -98.70 2.66 0.67
CA GLU A 152 -97.52 1.95 0.20
C GLU A 152 -96.88 2.68 -0.98
N GLN A 153 -97.62 3.33 -1.89
CA GLN A 153 -97.06 4.29 -2.84
C GLN A 153 -96.41 5.44 -2.10
N LYS A 154 -97.08 6.08 -1.14
CA LYS A 154 -96.46 7.19 -0.41
C LYS A 154 -95.20 6.75 0.33
N LYS A 155 -95.21 5.56 0.94
CA LYS A 155 -94.04 4.98 1.64
C LYS A 155 -92.94 4.56 0.67
N LEU A 156 -93.29 4.00 -0.49
CA LEU A 156 -92.37 3.62 -1.56
C LEU A 156 -91.79 4.87 -2.22
N GLU A 157 -92.56 5.94 -2.40
CA GLU A 157 -92.11 7.23 -2.93
C GLU A 157 -91.19 7.93 -1.93
N GLN A 158 -91.49 7.86 -0.62
CA GLN A 158 -90.60 8.33 0.44
C GLN A 158 -89.32 7.50 0.54
N GLN A 159 -89.41 6.18 0.41
CA GLN A 159 -88.27 5.26 0.43
C GLN A 159 -87.42 5.41 -0.82
N ASN A 160 -88.03 5.61 -1.99
CA ASN A 160 -87.36 5.86 -3.26
C ASN A 160 -86.73 7.27 -3.28
N ALA A 161 -87.36 8.27 -2.65
CA ALA A 161 -86.76 9.58 -2.43
C ALA A 161 -85.56 9.51 -1.46
N GLN A 162 -85.64 8.72 -0.37
CA GLN A 162 -84.51 8.48 0.52
C GLN A 162 -83.39 7.68 -0.15
N LEU A 163 -83.71 6.66 -0.94
CA LEU A 163 -82.75 5.88 -1.71
C LEU A 163 -82.07 6.75 -2.77
N LYS A 164 -82.81 7.62 -3.44
CA LYS A 164 -82.26 8.57 -4.41
C LYS A 164 -81.35 9.60 -3.73
N GLN A 165 -81.75 10.15 -2.58
CA GLN A 165 -80.88 11.03 -1.79
C GLN A 165 -79.62 10.31 -1.26
N LYS A 166 -79.72 9.05 -0.83
CA LYS A 166 -78.57 8.25 -0.43
C LYS A 166 -77.65 7.92 -1.61
N ALA A 167 -78.21 7.58 -2.77
CA ALA A 167 -77.45 7.31 -3.99
C ALA A 167 -76.75 8.58 -4.52
N ASP A 168 -77.40 9.74 -4.49
CA ASP A 168 -76.78 11.03 -4.84
C ASP A 168 -75.69 11.44 -3.84
N ALA A 169 -75.89 11.19 -2.54
CA ALA A 169 -74.86 11.42 -1.53
C ALA A 169 -73.66 10.47 -1.68
N GLU A 170 -73.90 9.19 -1.97
CA GLU A 170 -72.87 8.17 -2.18
C GLU A 170 -72.10 8.40 -3.49
N LYS A 171 -72.79 8.84 -4.55
CA LYS A 171 -72.15 9.24 -5.81
C LYS A 171 -71.27 10.48 -5.63
N LYS A 172 -71.71 11.48 -4.87
CA LYS A 172 -70.88 12.65 -4.52
C LYS A 172 -69.66 12.25 -3.67
N LEU A 173 -69.82 11.36 -2.69
CA LEU A 173 -68.72 10.88 -1.87
C LEU A 173 -67.71 10.07 -2.70
N ALA A 174 -68.19 9.21 -3.60
CA ALA A 174 -67.36 8.42 -4.49
C ALA A 174 -66.59 9.30 -5.49
N GLU A 175 -67.24 10.34 -6.03
CA GLU A 175 -66.60 11.30 -6.93
C GLU A 175 -65.54 12.14 -6.20
N GLN A 176 -65.84 12.62 -4.99
CA GLN A 176 -64.90 13.37 -4.16
C GLN A 176 -63.70 12.51 -3.73
N LYS A 177 -63.92 11.24 -3.41
CA LYS A 177 -62.84 10.28 -3.08
C LYS A 177 -61.98 9.96 -4.30
N ARG A 178 -62.60 9.84 -5.49
CA ARG A 178 -61.90 9.60 -6.76
C ARG A 178 -61.03 10.80 -7.17
N GLN A 179 -61.54 12.03 -6.99
CA GLN A 179 -60.78 13.26 -7.21
C GLN A 179 -59.59 13.37 -6.24
N ALA A 180 -59.81 13.10 -4.95
CA ALA A 180 -58.74 13.11 -3.95
C ALA A 180 -57.63 12.07 -4.23
N THR A 181 -57.98 10.85 -4.67
CA THR A 181 -56.98 9.84 -5.06
C THR A 181 -56.24 10.23 -6.35
N ALA A 182 -56.93 10.82 -7.34
CA ALA A 182 -56.29 11.24 -8.59
C ALA A 182 -55.30 12.39 -8.38
N GLU A 183 -55.61 13.34 -7.49
CA GLU A 183 -54.68 14.41 -7.11
C GLU A 183 -53.49 13.90 -6.28
N ALA A 184 -53.72 12.92 -5.40
CA ALA A 184 -52.64 12.28 -4.63
C ALA A 184 -51.69 11.49 -5.53
N ASP A 185 -52.21 10.69 -6.47
CA ASP A 185 -51.40 9.95 -7.46
C ASP A 185 -50.63 10.90 -8.39
N LYS A 186 -51.25 12.00 -8.83
CA LYS A 186 -50.57 13.01 -9.67
C LYS A 186 -49.41 13.68 -8.93
N LYS A 187 -49.60 14.05 -7.65
CA LYS A 187 -48.52 14.62 -6.82
C LYS A 187 -47.40 13.60 -6.56
N ALA A 188 -47.74 12.35 -6.30
CA ALA A 188 -46.75 11.29 -6.08
C ALA A 188 -45.94 10.97 -7.36
N ALA A 189 -46.57 11.00 -8.53
CA ALA A 189 -45.89 10.82 -9.82
C ALA A 189 -44.95 11.98 -10.14
N GLU A 190 -45.37 13.23 -9.89
CA GLU A 190 -44.54 14.41 -10.12
C GLU A 190 -43.33 14.44 -9.17
N GLU A 191 -43.51 14.08 -7.89
CA GLU A 191 -42.41 13.99 -6.93
C GLU A 191 -41.41 12.88 -7.29
N LYS A 192 -41.89 11.71 -7.73
CA LYS A 192 -41.01 10.63 -8.22
C LYS A 192 -40.22 11.06 -9.46
N LYS A 193 -40.84 11.76 -10.40
CA LYS A 193 -40.16 12.25 -11.60
C LYS A 193 -39.08 13.28 -11.25
N ARG A 194 -39.37 14.18 -10.31
CA ARG A 194 -38.40 15.18 -9.83
C ARG A 194 -37.21 14.55 -9.11
N LYS A 195 -37.45 13.55 -8.26
CA LYS A 195 -36.38 12.78 -7.59
C LYS A 195 -35.52 11.98 -8.58
N LEU A 196 -36.11 11.43 -9.63
CA LEU A 196 -35.39 10.69 -10.66
C LEU A 196 -34.49 11.63 -11.50
N GLU A 197 -35.01 12.79 -11.91
CA GLU A 197 -34.24 13.81 -12.63
C GLU A 197 -33.10 14.38 -11.77
N GLU A 198 -33.33 14.57 -10.46
CA GLU A 198 -32.30 15.03 -9.54
C GLU A 198 -31.22 13.97 -9.29
N GLN A 199 -31.59 12.69 -9.16
CA GLN A 199 -30.64 11.58 -9.09
C GLN A 199 -29.81 11.43 -10.38
N GLN A 200 -30.43 11.55 -11.55
CA GLN A 200 -29.71 11.48 -12.82
C GLN A 200 -28.69 12.62 -12.96
N LYS A 201 -29.08 13.86 -12.61
CA LYS A 201 -28.14 15.00 -12.60
C LYS A 201 -27.01 14.82 -11.58
N ALA A 202 -27.30 14.24 -10.42
CA ALA A 202 -26.27 13.96 -9.41
C ALA A 202 -25.30 12.85 -9.87
N ASP A 203 -25.80 11.80 -10.51
CA ASP A 203 -24.99 10.70 -11.05
C ASP A 203 -24.11 11.16 -12.23
N GLU A 204 -24.68 11.96 -13.15
CA GLU A 204 -23.95 12.53 -14.27
C GLU A 204 -22.85 13.50 -13.80
N LYS A 205 -23.13 14.33 -12.78
CA LYS A 205 -22.12 15.21 -12.18
C LYS A 205 -21.01 14.42 -11.47
N ARG A 206 -21.34 13.30 -10.82
CA ARG A 206 -20.35 12.39 -10.20
C ARG A 206 -19.49 11.69 -11.24
N LYS A 207 -20.07 11.24 -12.36
CA LYS A 207 -19.33 10.64 -13.49
C LYS A 207 -18.38 11.65 -14.11
N LEU A 208 -18.83 12.88 -14.39
CA LEU A 208 -17.98 13.94 -14.93
C LEU A 208 -16.83 14.33 -13.98
N ASP A 209 -17.06 14.36 -12.67
CA ASP A 209 -16.00 14.66 -11.69
C ASP A 209 -14.99 13.50 -11.59
N ALA A 210 -15.47 12.26 -11.59
CA ALA A 210 -14.63 11.06 -11.59
C ALA A 210 -13.77 10.97 -12.86
N GLU A 211 -14.33 11.28 -14.04
CA GLU A 211 -13.61 11.25 -15.31
C GLU A 211 -12.56 12.37 -15.40
N LYS A 212 -12.87 13.57 -14.89
CA LYS A 212 -11.90 14.67 -14.77
C LYS A 212 -10.77 14.35 -13.79
N LYS A 213 -11.07 13.72 -12.66
CA LYS A 213 -10.05 13.26 -11.71
C LYS A 213 -9.16 12.19 -12.31
N ALA A 214 -9.73 11.19 -12.99
CA ALA A 214 -8.98 10.14 -13.66
C ALA A 214 -8.07 10.69 -14.78
N ALA A 215 -8.55 11.65 -15.57
CA ALA A 215 -7.76 12.32 -16.60
C ALA A 215 -6.62 13.18 -16.01
N ALA A 216 -6.87 13.90 -14.92
CA ALA A 216 -5.85 14.68 -14.23
C ALA A 216 -4.78 13.79 -13.58
N GLU A 217 -5.18 12.66 -12.98
CA GLU A 217 -4.26 11.70 -12.37
C GLU A 217 -3.39 10.98 -13.41
N LYS A 218 -3.96 10.62 -14.57
CA LYS A 218 -3.18 10.09 -15.69
C LYS A 218 -2.15 11.07 -16.22
N LYS A 219 -2.51 12.35 -16.39
CA LYS A 219 -1.54 13.39 -16.79
C LYS A 219 -0.43 13.57 -15.76
N GLN A 220 -0.75 13.62 -14.47
CA GLN A 220 0.26 13.74 -13.42
C GLN A 220 1.17 12.52 -13.31
N ALA A 221 0.65 11.31 -13.56
CA ALA A 221 1.46 10.10 -13.58
C ALA A 221 2.42 10.06 -14.78
N GLU A 222 1.98 10.53 -15.96
CA GLU A 222 2.81 10.62 -17.15
C GLU A 222 3.91 11.68 -17.00
N ASP A 223 3.57 12.86 -16.48
CA ASP A 223 4.54 13.94 -16.21
C ASP A 223 5.60 13.52 -15.19
N LYS A 224 5.20 12.84 -14.10
CA LYS A 224 6.14 12.30 -13.10
C LYS A 224 7.06 11.22 -13.67
N LYS A 225 6.54 10.37 -14.57
CA LYS A 225 7.34 9.31 -15.21
C LYS A 225 8.35 9.90 -16.21
N ALA A 226 7.95 10.94 -16.95
CA ALA A 226 8.84 11.67 -17.85
C ALA A 226 9.93 12.47 -17.10
N GLU A 227 9.62 13.06 -15.95
CA GLU A 227 10.60 13.76 -15.11
C GLU A 227 11.59 12.79 -14.44
N ALA A 228 11.10 11.63 -13.97
CA ALA A 228 11.94 10.59 -13.38
C ALA A 228 12.91 9.98 -14.41
N ASP A 229 12.45 9.72 -15.64
CA ASP A 229 13.29 9.20 -16.72
C ASP A 229 14.39 10.18 -17.14
N LYS A 230 14.05 11.48 -17.27
CA LYS A 230 15.04 12.54 -17.52
C LYS A 230 16.06 12.67 -16.40
N LYS A 231 15.64 12.59 -15.13
CA LYS A 231 16.55 12.64 -13.97
C LYS A 231 17.46 11.41 -13.91
N HIS A 232 16.95 10.22 -14.18
CA HIS A 232 17.77 9.00 -14.24
C HIS A 232 18.81 9.08 -15.36
N LYS A 233 18.40 9.51 -16.56
CA LYS A 233 19.31 9.62 -17.70
C LYS A 233 20.40 10.68 -17.48
N ALA A 234 20.06 11.82 -16.87
CA ALA A 234 21.03 12.85 -16.51
C ALA A 234 21.99 12.39 -15.41
N GLN A 235 21.52 11.64 -14.41
CA GLN A 235 22.39 11.06 -13.38
C GLN A 235 23.31 9.98 -13.93
N GLU A 236 22.84 9.16 -14.86
CA GLU A 236 23.66 8.11 -15.47
C GLU A 236 24.75 8.70 -16.37
N GLU A 237 24.45 9.72 -17.16
CA GLU A 237 25.47 10.45 -17.93
C GLU A 237 26.47 11.20 -17.03
N ALA A 238 26.00 11.82 -15.93
CA ALA A 238 26.89 12.46 -14.96
C ALA A 238 27.80 11.44 -14.26
N LYS A 239 27.26 10.27 -13.90
CA LYS A 239 28.03 9.19 -13.26
C LYS A 239 29.05 8.61 -14.24
N LYS A 240 28.67 8.39 -15.50
CA LYS A 240 29.58 7.88 -16.55
C LYS A 240 30.68 8.88 -16.90
N LYS A 241 30.39 10.20 -16.89
CA LYS A 241 31.41 11.25 -17.04
C LYS A 241 32.36 11.30 -15.84
N ALA A 242 31.84 11.25 -14.61
CA ALA A 242 32.67 11.23 -13.40
C ALA A 242 33.53 9.96 -13.31
N GLU A 243 33.02 8.82 -13.77
CA GLU A 243 33.77 7.56 -13.80
C GLU A 243 34.81 7.55 -14.92
N ALA A 244 34.53 8.13 -16.08
CA ALA A 244 35.50 8.31 -17.17
C ALA A 244 36.61 9.31 -16.79
N GLU A 245 36.27 10.37 -16.04
CA GLU A 245 37.25 11.33 -15.54
C GLU A 245 38.12 10.71 -14.42
N LYS A 246 37.52 9.93 -13.51
CA LYS A 246 38.26 9.15 -12.52
C LYS A 246 39.15 8.08 -13.17
N ALA A 247 38.68 7.40 -14.21
CA ALA A 247 39.47 6.42 -14.95
C ALA A 247 40.62 7.09 -15.71
N ARG A 248 40.42 8.29 -16.28
CA ARG A 248 41.50 9.09 -16.87
C ARG A 248 42.51 9.57 -15.84
N ASP A 249 42.06 10.05 -14.69
CA ASP A 249 42.94 10.47 -13.59
C ASP A 249 43.75 9.30 -13.03
N LEU A 250 43.14 8.12 -12.88
CA LEU A 250 43.84 6.88 -12.52
C LEU A 250 44.84 6.41 -13.58
N LEU A 251 44.58 6.64 -14.87
CA LEU A 251 45.52 6.28 -15.94
C LEU A 251 46.66 7.29 -16.10
N GLU A 252 46.42 8.57 -15.84
CA GLU A 252 47.39 9.64 -16.03
C GLU A 252 48.25 9.90 -14.77
N ASN A 253 47.73 9.59 -13.58
CA ASN A 253 48.41 9.79 -12.30
C ASN A 253 48.68 8.48 -11.52
N GLY A 254 48.18 7.33 -11.96
CA GLY A 254 48.25 6.06 -11.22
C GLY A 254 49.67 5.49 -10.99
N ASP A 255 50.63 5.81 -11.86
CA ASP A 255 52.00 5.29 -11.77
C ASP A 255 53.05 6.35 -11.35
N LYS A 256 52.66 7.62 -11.18
CA LYS A 256 53.59 8.70 -10.83
C LYS A 256 53.82 8.73 -9.33
N GLN A 257 54.99 8.30 -8.89
CA GLN A 257 55.39 8.43 -7.48
C GLN A 257 56.19 9.72 -7.28
N TRP A 258 55.81 10.49 -6.28
CA TRP A 258 56.45 11.77 -5.95
C TRP A 258 57.27 11.62 -4.68
N MET A 259 58.54 12.04 -4.70
CA MET A 259 59.41 12.04 -3.53
C MET A 259 59.96 13.43 -3.28
N VAL A 260 60.26 13.74 -2.02
CA VAL A 260 60.93 15.01 -1.67
C VAL A 260 62.43 14.75 -1.57
N GLN A 261 63.22 15.30 -2.47
CA GLN A 261 64.67 15.31 -2.30
C GLN A 261 65.04 16.40 -1.32
N VAL A 262 65.64 16.02 -0.20
CA VAL A 262 65.94 16.95 0.89
C VAL A 262 67.40 17.40 0.86
N ALA A 263 68.30 16.48 0.52
CA ALA A 263 69.74 16.75 0.46
C ALA A 263 70.45 15.80 -0.52
N LEU A 264 71.65 16.22 -0.95
CA LEU A 264 72.62 15.41 -1.68
C LEU A 264 73.92 15.42 -0.85
N ALA A 265 74.25 14.30 -0.22
CA ALA A 265 75.43 14.18 0.62
C ALA A 265 76.64 13.68 -0.19
N ALA A 266 77.82 14.26 0.07
CA ALA A 266 79.05 13.88 -0.64
C ALA A 266 79.59 12.49 -0.23
N ASN A 267 79.28 12.01 0.98
CA ASN A 267 79.73 10.72 1.50
C ASN A 267 78.60 9.99 2.25
N GLU A 268 78.79 8.70 2.53
CA GLU A 268 77.79 7.84 3.18
C GLU A 268 77.51 8.26 4.62
N ALA A 269 78.55 8.58 5.40
CA ALA A 269 78.40 9.02 6.79
C ALA A 269 77.51 10.27 6.92
N ASN A 270 77.67 11.27 6.04
CA ASN A 270 76.82 12.46 6.03
C ASN A 270 75.39 12.13 5.58
N ALA A 271 75.23 11.20 4.64
CA ALA A 271 73.92 10.75 4.20
C ALA A 271 73.15 10.06 5.32
N ASP A 272 73.82 9.23 6.12
CA ASP A 272 73.23 8.53 7.25
C ASP A 272 72.89 9.44 8.41
N ALA A 273 73.74 10.42 8.73
CA ALA A 273 73.42 11.43 9.73
C ALA A 273 72.14 12.21 9.36
N VAL A 274 72.02 12.61 8.09
CA VAL A 274 70.83 13.32 7.58
C VAL A 274 69.60 12.41 7.57
N ALA A 275 69.75 11.16 7.14
CA ALA A 275 68.66 10.20 7.13
C ALA A 275 68.19 9.84 8.55
N ALA A 276 69.10 9.72 9.52
CA ALA A 276 68.77 9.48 10.92
C ALA A 276 67.94 10.64 11.51
N LYS A 277 68.31 11.89 11.25
CA LYS A 277 67.53 13.07 11.68
C LYS A 277 66.11 13.07 11.12
N LEU A 278 65.96 12.77 9.84
CA LEU A 278 64.65 12.71 9.18
C LEU A 278 63.82 11.51 9.69
N ARG A 279 64.42 10.34 9.89
CA ARG A 279 63.74 9.18 10.48
C ARG A 279 63.33 9.40 11.93
N ALA A 280 64.16 10.09 12.71
CA ALA A 280 63.83 10.48 14.08
C ALA A 280 62.59 11.39 14.16
N LYS A 281 62.34 12.17 13.10
CA LYS A 281 61.12 12.98 12.93
C LYS A 281 59.93 12.20 12.38
N GLY A 282 60.08 10.90 12.13
CA GLY A 282 59.03 10.02 11.61
C GLY A 282 58.90 10.02 10.08
N TYR A 283 59.84 10.65 9.35
CA TYR A 283 59.81 10.62 7.89
C TYR A 283 60.35 9.30 7.35
N LYS A 284 59.71 8.76 6.30
CA LYS A 284 60.22 7.60 5.56
C LYS A 284 61.31 8.07 4.60
N VAL A 285 62.56 7.68 4.87
CA VAL A 285 63.72 8.14 4.10
C VAL A 285 64.30 7.02 3.24
N THR A 286 64.48 7.32 1.95
CA THR A 286 65.11 6.46 0.94
C THR A 286 66.43 7.10 0.48
N LYS A 287 67.52 6.33 0.54
CA LYS A 287 68.84 6.75 0.03
C LYS A 287 69.02 6.18 -1.37
N SER A 288 69.47 7.00 -2.33
CA SER A 288 69.86 6.52 -3.66
C SER A 288 71.26 7.01 -3.99
N PRO A 289 72.21 6.12 -4.33
CA PRO A 289 73.51 6.55 -4.83
C PRO A 289 73.35 7.23 -6.19
N THR A 290 74.11 8.29 -6.41
CA THR A 290 74.21 9.01 -7.69
C THR A 290 75.68 9.29 -7.99
N SER A 291 76.00 9.68 -9.23
CA SER A 291 77.38 10.02 -9.62
C SER A 291 77.98 11.22 -8.86
N LYS A 292 77.15 12.07 -8.24
CA LYS A 292 77.57 13.25 -7.49
C LYS A 292 77.51 13.07 -5.97
N GLY A 293 77.17 11.89 -5.49
CA GLY A 293 76.98 11.59 -4.07
C GLY A 293 75.68 10.84 -3.79
N ILE A 294 75.27 10.77 -2.52
CA ILE A 294 74.08 10.02 -2.09
C ILE A 294 72.91 10.97 -1.91
N ARG A 295 71.86 10.75 -2.70
CA ARG A 295 70.61 11.51 -2.61
C ARG A 295 69.76 10.98 -1.46
N ILE A 296 69.32 11.88 -0.59
CA ILE A 296 68.38 11.57 0.49
C ILE A 296 66.99 12.07 0.09
N MET A 297 66.05 11.12 -0.01
CA MET A 297 64.66 11.38 -0.42
C MET A 297 63.70 10.98 0.68
N VAL A 298 62.58 11.70 0.81
CA VAL A 298 61.53 11.43 1.79
C VAL A 298 60.26 11.02 1.07
N GLY A 299 59.83 9.79 1.36
CA GLY A 299 58.51 9.19 1.11
C GLY A 299 58.10 9.05 -0.37
N PRO A 300 57.67 7.87 -0.83
CA PRO A 300 56.85 7.81 -2.03
C PRO A 300 55.45 8.34 -1.69
N SER A 301 55.08 9.44 -2.33
CA SER A 301 53.75 10.04 -2.27
C SER A 301 53.03 9.77 -3.58
N LYS A 302 51.72 9.49 -3.50
CA LYS A 302 50.90 9.24 -4.70
C LYS A 302 50.62 10.51 -5.48
N ASP A 303 50.66 11.66 -4.81
CA ASP A 303 50.30 12.95 -5.39
C ASP A 303 51.43 13.96 -5.19
N ARG A 304 51.56 14.89 -6.15
CA ARG A 304 52.53 15.98 -6.05
C ARG A 304 52.25 16.88 -4.85
N GLU A 305 50.98 17.10 -4.54
CA GLU A 305 50.55 17.99 -3.46
C GLU A 305 50.85 17.43 -2.06
N THR A 306 50.73 16.11 -1.89
CA THR A 306 51.12 15.44 -0.65
C THR A 306 52.65 15.48 -0.46
N ALA A 307 53.43 15.32 -1.54
CA ALA A 307 54.88 15.54 -1.51
C ALA A 307 55.25 17.02 -1.23
N ASP A 308 54.55 17.99 -1.82
CA ASP A 308 54.80 19.42 -1.57
C ASP A 308 54.47 19.82 -0.12
N SER A 309 53.46 19.20 0.48
CA SER A 309 53.14 19.38 1.90
C SER A 309 54.25 18.83 2.80
N ALA A 310 54.83 17.66 2.46
CA ALA A 310 56.00 17.14 3.16
C ALA A 310 57.22 18.05 2.99
N ARG A 311 57.47 18.56 1.77
CA ARG A 311 58.53 19.55 1.49
C ARG A 311 58.38 20.79 2.36
N LYS A 312 57.16 21.37 2.44
CA LYS A 312 56.88 22.54 3.29
C LYS A 312 57.17 22.24 4.77
N LYS A 313 56.75 21.07 5.27
CA LYS A 313 57.02 20.67 6.67
C LYS A 313 58.52 20.56 6.94
N ILE A 314 59.28 19.92 6.03
CA ILE A 314 60.73 19.76 6.17
C ILE A 314 61.45 21.11 6.11
N ASN A 315 61.06 22.00 5.19
CA ASN A 315 61.64 23.34 5.08
C ASN A 315 61.29 24.23 6.28
N SER A 316 60.12 24.04 6.90
CA SER A 316 59.68 24.83 8.06
C SER A 316 60.30 24.36 9.36
N ASP A 317 60.76 23.10 9.44
CA ASP A 317 61.40 22.57 10.62
C ASP A 317 62.87 23.06 10.71
N ALA A 318 63.08 24.08 11.55
CA ALA A 318 64.39 24.66 11.81
C ALA A 318 65.40 23.65 12.37
N SER A 319 64.94 22.59 13.05
CA SER A 319 65.82 21.56 13.63
C SER A 319 66.43 20.61 12.59
N LEU A 320 65.80 20.52 11.41
CA LEU A 320 66.35 19.77 10.29
C LEU A 320 67.40 20.61 9.54
N GLY A 321 67.20 21.93 9.46
CA GLY A 321 68.12 22.83 8.74
C GLY A 321 68.13 22.61 7.22
N MET A 322 67.12 21.91 6.68
CA MET A 322 67.08 21.48 5.28
C MET A 322 66.13 22.37 4.48
N LYS A 323 66.63 23.55 4.04
CA LYS A 323 65.85 24.54 3.26
C LYS A 323 65.85 24.28 1.75
N SER A 324 66.69 23.36 1.29
CA SER A 324 66.86 23.01 -0.12
C SER A 324 66.00 21.81 -0.53
N ALA A 325 64.89 21.53 0.15
CA ALA A 325 64.05 20.40 -0.23
C ALA A 325 63.20 20.77 -1.46
N TRP A 326 63.16 19.89 -2.47
CA TRP A 326 62.28 20.01 -3.63
C TRP A 326 61.59 18.69 -3.97
N VAL A 327 60.43 18.78 -4.61
CA VAL A 327 59.66 17.60 -5.04
C VAL A 327 60.18 17.13 -6.39
N ILE A 328 60.38 15.81 -6.52
CA ILE A 328 60.74 15.14 -7.76
C ILE A 328 59.75 14.03 -8.05
N GLU A 329 59.46 13.83 -9.34
CA GLU A 329 58.90 12.58 -9.81
C GLU A 329 59.99 11.51 -9.70
N TRP A 330 59.68 10.43 -9.00
CA TRP A 330 60.59 9.33 -8.74
C TRP A 330 60.04 8.05 -9.35
N VAL A 331 60.80 7.48 -10.27
CA VAL A 331 60.56 6.14 -10.78
C VAL A 331 61.50 5.18 -10.04
N PRO A 332 60.98 4.10 -9.43
CA PRO A 332 61.77 3.03 -8.85
C PRO A 332 62.83 2.50 -9.83
N LEU A 333 64.01 2.14 -9.34
CA LEU A 333 65.11 1.66 -10.20
C LEU A 333 64.76 0.37 -10.95
N ASP A 334 63.90 -0.47 -10.38
CA ASP A 334 63.34 -1.69 -10.98
C ASP A 334 62.38 -1.42 -12.14
N ARG A 335 61.91 -0.16 -12.30
CA ARG A 335 60.99 0.26 -13.36
C ARG A 335 61.62 1.24 -14.37
N ARG A 336 62.93 1.55 -14.25
CA ARG A 336 63.63 2.49 -15.14
C ARG A 336 64.23 1.84 -16.37
#